data_AF-A0AAD1T3S3-F1
#
_entry.id   AF-A0AAD1T3S3-F1
#
_cell.length_a   1.000
_cell.length_b   1.000
_cell.length_c   1.000
_cell.angle_alpha   90.00
_cell.angle_beta   90.00
_cell.angle_gamma   90.00
#
_symmetry.space_group_name_H-M   'P 1'
#
loop_
_entity.id
_entity.type
_entity.pdbx_description
1 polymer ?
#
loop_
_entity_poly.entity_id
_entity_poly.type
_entity_poly.pdbx_seq_one_letter_code
_entity_poly.pdbx_strand_id
1 'polypeptide(L)'
;MQSIRALSFPSPQYLVLMMIVYIFECASCITSFTHRDYMINSNVIKQQMLAYYLDTSPQGVEITNTWNRIMLEKSCCGFDGPQDWISYGSKFRSLYTENDAPWPYWCCTRDANFQLVNQQGCLLGYPSFINSQGCSSHIVHAINSYTWGISWFGFAILMWTMLVLFVTMYHYTTLS
;
A
#
# COMPACT_ATOMS: atom_id res chain seq x y z
N MET A 1 -26.19 36.52 -37.65
CA MET A 1 -25.02 35.67 -37.33
C MET A 1 -24.59 35.84 -35.86
N GLN A 2 -25.52 35.66 -34.92
CA GLN A 2 -25.30 35.79 -33.46
C GLN A 2 -25.22 34.42 -32.75
N SER A 3 -25.08 33.33 -33.49
CA SER A 3 -25.21 31.96 -32.98
C SER A 3 -23.86 31.24 -32.85
N ILE A 4 -22.82 31.93 -32.36
CA ILE A 4 -21.52 31.33 -31.98
C ILE A 4 -20.99 31.97 -30.67
N ARG A 5 -21.88 32.45 -29.78
CA ARG A 5 -21.48 33.04 -28.48
C ARG A 5 -21.61 32.10 -27.27
N ALA A 6 -21.89 30.82 -27.49
CA ALA A 6 -22.20 29.88 -26.40
C ALA A 6 -21.50 28.52 -26.55
N LEU A 7 -20.25 28.49 -27.01
CA LEU A 7 -19.33 27.48 -26.46
C LEU A 7 -19.19 27.85 -24.98
N SER A 8 -19.97 27.17 -24.15
CA SER A 8 -20.20 27.43 -22.74
C SER A 8 -18.91 27.72 -21.98
N PHE A 9 -18.60 29.01 -21.79
CA PHE A 9 -17.57 29.39 -20.83
C PHE A 9 -18.00 28.87 -19.45
N PRO A 10 -17.12 28.15 -18.72
CA PRO A 10 -17.45 27.68 -17.39
C PRO A 10 -17.82 28.86 -16.50
N SER A 11 -18.89 28.74 -15.72
CA SER A 11 -19.28 29.78 -14.77
C SER A 11 -18.11 30.06 -13.80
N PRO A 12 -17.96 31.29 -13.27
CA PRO A 12 -16.86 31.64 -12.38
C PRO A 12 -16.78 30.73 -11.13
N GLN A 13 -17.90 30.11 -10.74
CA GLN A 13 -17.96 29.12 -9.66
C GLN A 13 -17.17 27.85 -10.00
N TYR A 14 -17.25 27.35 -11.24
CA TYR A 14 -16.49 26.17 -11.67
C TYR A 14 -14.99 26.45 -11.70
N LEU A 15 -14.57 27.64 -12.12
CA LEU A 15 -13.14 28.03 -12.11
C LEU A 15 -12.57 28.04 -10.69
N VAL A 16 -13.30 28.60 -9.72
CA VAL A 16 -12.89 28.62 -8.32
C VAL A 16 -12.81 27.20 -7.74
N LEU A 17 -13.81 26.36 -8.01
CA LEU A 17 -13.80 24.96 -7.55
C LEU A 17 -12.63 24.18 -8.14
N MET A 18 -12.36 24.31 -9.43
CA MET A 18 -11.24 23.64 -10.09
C MET A 18 -9.88 24.12 -9.58
N MET A 19 -9.74 25.41 -9.26
CA MET A 19 -8.54 25.96 -8.63
C MET A 19 -8.31 25.40 -7.23
N ILE A 20 -9.38 25.28 -6.42
CA ILE A 20 -9.31 24.66 -5.09
C ILE A 20 -8.86 23.19 -5.20
N VAL A 21 -9.49 22.41 -6.09
CA VAL A 21 -9.10 21.00 -6.32
C VAL A 21 -7.64 20.90 -6.73
N TYR A 22 -7.18 21.73 -7.67
CA TYR A 22 -5.78 21.75 -8.11
C TYR A 22 -4.80 22.00 -6.96
N ILE A 23 -5.10 22.96 -6.07
CA ILE A 23 -4.25 23.24 -4.89
C ILE A 23 -4.20 22.04 -3.95
N PHE A 24 -5.34 21.41 -3.66
CA PHE A 24 -5.40 20.22 -2.80
C PHE A 24 -4.67 19.02 -3.40
N GLU A 25 -4.79 18.78 -4.70
CA GLU A 25 -4.08 17.72 -5.40
C GLU A 25 -2.56 17.95 -5.40
N CYS A 26 -2.09 19.19 -5.59
CA CYS A 26 -0.67 19.51 -5.45
C CYS A 26 -0.18 19.30 -4.01
N ALA A 27 -0.94 19.75 -3.00
CA ALA A 27 -0.59 19.60 -1.61
C ALA A 27 -0.57 18.13 -1.16
N SER A 28 -1.52 17.32 -1.63
CA SER A 28 -1.60 15.88 -1.31
C SER A 28 -0.43 15.11 -1.93
N CYS A 29 -0.04 15.42 -3.17
CA CYS A 29 1.12 14.81 -3.83
C CYS A 29 2.42 15.09 -3.08
N ILE A 30 2.66 16.34 -2.67
CA ILE A 30 3.84 16.72 -1.90
C ILE A 30 3.86 16.01 -0.53
N THR A 31 2.71 15.98 0.14
CA THR A 31 2.59 15.32 1.46
C THR A 31 2.83 13.82 1.34
N SER A 32 2.26 13.17 0.32
CA SER A 32 2.44 11.74 0.05
C SER A 32 3.90 11.40 -0.24
N PHE A 33 4.59 12.22 -1.04
CA PHE A 33 6.00 12.00 -1.33
C PHE A 33 6.89 12.18 -0.10
N THR A 34 6.67 13.25 0.68
CA THR A 34 7.47 13.53 1.89
C THR A 34 7.26 12.53 3.02
N HIS A 35 6.04 11.97 3.16
CA HIS A 35 5.74 10.97 4.21
C HIS A 35 5.85 9.52 3.73
N ARG A 36 6.28 9.29 2.48
CA ARG A 36 6.44 7.95 1.91
C ARG A 36 7.34 7.07 2.76
N ASP A 37 8.52 7.57 3.08
CA ASP A 37 9.52 6.81 3.84
C ASP A 37 9.08 6.61 5.28
N TYR A 38 8.30 7.55 5.84
CA TYR A 38 7.66 7.33 7.13
C TYR A 38 6.66 6.18 7.02
N MET A 39 5.69 6.16 6.11
CA MET A 39 4.70 5.07 6.04
C MET A 39 5.32 3.69 5.78
N ILE A 40 6.39 3.64 4.98
CA ILE A 40 7.07 2.39 4.63
C ILE A 40 8.03 1.93 5.74
N ASN A 41 8.79 2.84 6.36
CA ASN A 41 9.79 2.49 7.38
C ASN A 41 9.25 2.54 8.83
N SER A 42 8.13 3.22 9.10
CA SER A 42 7.59 3.43 10.46
C SER A 42 6.85 2.22 11.05
N ASN A 43 7.05 1.03 10.49
CA ASN A 43 6.38 -0.18 10.94
C ASN A 43 4.84 -0.12 10.85
N VAL A 44 4.20 0.81 10.13
CA VAL A 44 2.72 0.88 10.06
C VAL A 44 2.14 -0.40 9.46
N ILE A 45 2.72 -0.89 8.35
CA ILE A 45 2.32 -2.15 7.73
C ILE A 45 2.53 -3.32 8.70
N LYS A 46 3.65 -3.33 9.42
CA LYS A 46 3.97 -4.31 10.46
C LYS A 46 2.99 -4.24 11.64
N GLN A 47 2.63 -3.06 12.12
CA GLN A 47 1.69 -2.87 13.22
C GLN A 47 0.28 -3.31 12.82
N GLN A 48 -0.16 -2.98 11.60
CA GLN A 48 -1.43 -3.44 11.06
C GLN A 48 -1.46 -4.98 10.96
N MET A 49 -0.38 -5.58 10.47
CA MET A 49 -0.22 -7.03 10.44
C MET A 49 -0.32 -7.61 11.84
N LEU A 50 0.47 -7.13 12.80
CA LEU A 50 0.48 -7.65 14.17
C LEU A 50 -0.87 -7.46 14.87
N ALA A 51 -1.60 -6.37 14.59
CA ALA A 51 -2.89 -6.07 15.21
C ALA A 51 -4.06 -6.89 14.64
N TYR A 52 -4.07 -7.16 13.33
CA TYR A 52 -5.23 -7.74 12.64
C TYR A 52 -5.04 -9.14 12.08
N TYR A 53 -3.81 -9.67 12.08
CA TYR A 53 -3.57 -11.02 11.59
C TYR A 53 -4.25 -12.06 12.50
N LEU A 54 -5.09 -12.91 11.89
CA LEU A 54 -6.04 -13.83 12.54
C LEU A 54 -7.16 -13.16 13.36
N ASP A 55 -7.40 -11.86 13.16
CA ASP A 55 -8.58 -11.23 13.73
C ASP A 55 -9.86 -11.67 12.99
N THR A 56 -10.97 -11.79 13.71
CA THR A 56 -12.24 -12.29 13.16
C THR A 56 -13.06 -11.20 12.47
N SER A 57 -12.61 -9.95 12.55
CA SER A 57 -13.21 -8.84 11.80
C SER A 57 -13.08 -9.06 10.28
N PRO A 58 -14.01 -8.54 9.46
CA PRO A 58 -13.90 -8.60 7.99
C PRO A 58 -12.55 -8.10 7.48
N GLN A 59 -12.05 -7.01 8.06
CA GLN A 59 -10.74 -6.43 7.77
C GLN A 59 -9.60 -7.40 8.16
N GLY A 60 -9.69 -8.03 9.34
CA GLY A 60 -8.73 -9.04 9.79
C GLY A 60 -8.62 -10.24 8.85
N VAL A 61 -9.75 -10.73 8.35
CA VAL A 61 -9.79 -11.84 7.38
C VAL A 61 -9.10 -11.46 6.07
N GLU A 62 -9.38 -10.28 5.52
CA GLU A 62 -8.75 -9.80 4.29
C GLU A 62 -7.23 -9.60 4.44
N ILE A 63 -6.82 -9.00 5.56
CA ILE A 63 -5.40 -8.79 5.90
C ILE A 63 -4.71 -10.15 6.02
N THR A 64 -5.31 -11.08 6.76
CA THR A 64 -4.77 -12.44 6.95
C THR A 64 -4.61 -13.17 5.63
N ASN A 65 -5.62 -13.14 4.76
CA ASN A 65 -5.57 -13.79 3.44
C ASN A 65 -4.48 -13.18 2.56
N THR A 66 -4.35 -11.85 2.58
CA THR A 66 -3.32 -11.14 1.83
C THR A 66 -1.91 -11.53 2.30
N TRP A 67 -1.70 -11.57 3.61
CA TRP A 67 -0.43 -11.98 4.21
C TRP A 67 -0.10 -13.45 3.93
N ASN A 68 -1.08 -14.35 4.03
CA ASN A 68 -0.90 -15.78 3.71
C ASN A 68 -0.47 -15.97 2.25
N ARG A 69 -1.08 -15.23 1.32
CA ARG A 69 -0.71 -15.26 -0.10
C ARG A 69 0.73 -14.76 -0.32
N ILE A 70 1.10 -13.63 0.29
CA ILE A 70 2.44 -13.06 0.13
C ILE A 70 3.51 -13.99 0.69
N MET A 71 3.33 -14.51 1.90
CA MET A 71 4.26 -15.46 2.53
C MET A 71 4.44 -16.73 1.69
N LEU A 72 3.34 -17.24 1.12
CA LEU A 72 3.37 -18.40 0.23
C LEU A 72 4.09 -18.12 -1.09
N GLU A 73 3.70 -17.05 -1.79
CA GLU A 73 4.19 -16.77 -3.15
C GLU A 73 5.65 -16.31 -3.17
N LYS A 74 6.07 -15.54 -2.16
CA LYS A 74 7.43 -14.98 -2.07
C LYS A 74 8.36 -15.80 -1.18
N SER A 75 7.88 -16.90 -0.58
CA SER A 75 8.67 -17.74 0.33
C SER A 75 9.38 -16.91 1.41
N CYS A 76 8.62 -16.00 2.04
CA CYS A 76 9.09 -15.09 3.08
C CYS A 76 8.22 -15.24 4.34
N CYS A 77 8.65 -14.70 5.47
CA CYS A 77 7.90 -14.74 6.71
C CYS A 77 7.93 -13.41 7.44
N GLY A 78 6.77 -12.95 7.92
CA GLY A 78 6.69 -11.69 8.66
C GLY A 78 6.97 -10.48 7.78
N PHE A 79 7.05 -9.30 8.41
CA PHE A 79 7.45 -8.09 7.72
C PHE A 79 8.99 -8.01 7.64
N ASP A 80 9.66 -8.03 8.78
CA ASP A 80 11.12 -8.07 8.90
C ASP A 80 11.66 -9.50 9.00
N GLY A 81 10.84 -10.43 9.51
CA GLY A 81 11.21 -11.83 9.62
C GLY A 81 10.26 -12.62 10.55
N PRO A 82 10.55 -13.91 10.79
CA PRO A 82 9.75 -14.76 11.69
C PRO A 82 9.70 -14.27 13.15
N GLN A 83 10.67 -13.46 13.57
CA GLN A 83 10.72 -12.87 14.91
C GLN A 83 9.60 -11.87 15.19
N ASP A 84 8.95 -11.32 14.14
CA ASP A 84 7.83 -10.40 14.29
C ASP A 84 6.65 -11.03 15.05
N TRP A 85 6.45 -12.34 14.89
CA TRP A 85 5.39 -13.09 15.58
C TRP A 85 5.74 -13.43 17.03
N ILE A 86 7.03 -13.49 17.34
CA ILE A 86 7.54 -13.80 18.68
C ILE A 86 7.52 -12.55 19.56
N SER A 87 7.73 -11.38 18.98
CA SER A 87 7.64 -10.11 19.71
C SER A 87 6.25 -9.90 20.35
N TYR A 88 6.23 -9.56 21.64
CA TYR A 88 5.01 -9.37 22.42
C TYR A 88 4.11 -8.28 21.82
N GLY A 89 2.81 -8.58 21.65
CA GLY A 89 1.79 -7.60 21.25
C GLY A 89 0.99 -7.94 19.98
N SER A 90 1.26 -9.06 19.31
CA SER A 90 0.47 -9.48 18.14
C SER A 90 -0.82 -10.20 18.53
N LYS A 91 -1.88 -10.02 17.73
CA LYS A 91 -3.15 -10.75 17.85
C LYS A 91 -2.95 -12.25 17.67
N PHE A 92 -2.04 -12.64 16.77
CA PHE A 92 -1.59 -14.02 16.61
C PHE A 92 -1.13 -14.63 17.94
N ARG A 93 -0.27 -13.94 18.69
CA ARG A 93 0.25 -14.41 19.99
C ARG A 93 -0.82 -14.51 21.06
N SER A 94 -1.94 -13.79 20.94
CA SER A 94 -3.09 -13.96 21.83
C SER A 94 -3.89 -15.25 21.59
N LEU A 95 -3.76 -15.86 20.40
CA LEU A 95 -4.47 -17.07 20.01
C LEU A 95 -3.59 -18.32 20.08
N TYR A 96 -2.29 -18.20 19.82
CA TYR A 96 -1.34 -19.32 19.82
C TYR A 96 -0.20 -19.07 20.82
N THR A 97 -0.02 -20.02 21.74
CA THR A 97 1.12 -19.99 22.66
C THR A 97 2.41 -20.38 21.94
N GLU A 98 3.57 -20.01 22.50
CA GLU A 98 4.88 -20.34 21.90
C GLU A 98 5.10 -21.85 21.71
N ASN A 99 4.49 -22.67 22.57
CA ASN A 99 4.57 -24.12 22.51
C ASN A 99 3.70 -24.73 21.40
N ASP A 100 2.63 -24.04 20.98
CA ASP A 100 1.73 -24.52 19.95
C ASP A 100 2.23 -24.12 18.55
N ALA A 101 2.51 -22.82 18.38
CA ALA A 101 3.03 -22.28 17.13
C ALA A 101 3.75 -20.94 17.39
N PRO A 102 5.08 -20.85 17.18
CA PRO A 102 5.80 -19.59 17.34
C PRO A 102 5.47 -18.59 16.22
N TRP A 103 5.08 -19.06 15.03
CA TRP A 103 4.66 -18.28 13.87
C TRP A 103 3.65 -19.07 13.01
N PRO A 104 2.99 -18.44 12.03
CA PRO A 104 2.04 -19.12 11.15
C PRO A 104 2.69 -20.17 10.25
N TYR A 105 1.97 -21.25 9.94
CA TYR A 105 2.45 -22.32 9.03
C TYR A 105 2.78 -21.85 7.61
N TRP A 106 2.28 -20.69 7.20
CA TRP A 106 2.60 -20.05 5.92
C TRP A 106 4.06 -19.58 5.83
N CYS A 107 4.75 -19.45 6.97
CA CYS A 107 6.18 -19.18 7.04
C CYS A 107 7.06 -20.41 6.80
N CYS A 108 6.49 -21.62 6.81
CA CYS A 108 7.24 -22.85 6.62
C CYS A 108 7.60 -23.05 5.14
N THR A 109 8.80 -23.57 4.90
CA THR A 109 9.26 -23.90 3.55
C THR A 109 8.42 -25.03 2.97
N ARG A 110 8.08 -24.90 1.68
CA ARG A 110 7.28 -25.87 0.93
C ARG A 110 8.08 -26.44 -0.23
N ASP A 111 7.71 -27.66 -0.63
CA ASP A 111 8.26 -28.31 -1.81
C ASP A 111 7.68 -27.73 -3.12
N ALA A 112 8.13 -28.25 -4.25
CA ALA A 112 7.62 -27.87 -5.57
C ALA A 112 6.12 -28.18 -5.77
N ASN A 113 5.52 -29.03 -4.92
CA ASN A 113 4.10 -29.39 -4.93
C ASN A 113 3.27 -28.57 -3.92
N PHE A 114 3.84 -27.49 -3.38
CA PHE A 114 3.24 -26.62 -2.36
C PHE A 114 2.89 -27.34 -1.03
N GLN A 115 3.47 -28.51 -0.78
CA GLN A 115 3.33 -29.25 0.47
C GLN A 115 4.40 -28.82 1.47
N LEU A 116 4.08 -28.84 2.76
CA LEU A 116 5.08 -28.58 3.79
C LEU A 116 6.13 -29.69 3.79
N VAL A 117 7.40 -29.31 3.70
CA VAL A 117 8.52 -30.28 3.70
C VAL A 117 8.61 -30.97 5.06
N ASN A 118 8.57 -30.19 6.14
CA ASN A 118 8.59 -30.72 7.50
C ASN A 118 7.92 -29.73 8.47
N GLN A 119 6.73 -30.10 8.97
CA GLN A 119 5.97 -29.25 9.89
C GLN A 119 6.66 -29.10 11.25
N GLN A 120 7.14 -30.19 11.83
CA GLN A 120 7.81 -30.15 13.15
C GLN A 120 9.17 -29.45 13.07
N GLY A 121 9.93 -29.69 12.01
CA GLY A 121 11.19 -28.99 11.74
C GLY A 121 10.98 -27.49 11.60
N CYS A 122 9.90 -27.06 10.94
CA CYS A 122 9.51 -25.67 10.88
C CYS A 122 9.14 -25.13 12.26
N LEU A 123 8.27 -25.78 13.04
CA LEU A 123 7.86 -25.29 14.37
C LEU A 123 9.04 -25.13 15.35
N LEU A 124 10.06 -25.99 15.25
CA LEU A 124 11.29 -25.91 16.04
C LEU A 124 12.27 -24.83 15.56
N GLY A 125 12.00 -24.16 14.44
CA GLY A 125 12.85 -23.08 13.91
C GLY A 125 14.12 -23.56 13.22
N TYR A 126 14.16 -24.79 12.70
CA TYR A 126 15.32 -25.25 11.93
C TYR A 126 15.45 -24.43 10.63
N PRO A 127 16.62 -23.83 10.34
CA PRO A 127 16.81 -22.90 9.23
C PRO A 127 16.53 -23.51 7.85
N SER A 128 16.57 -24.85 7.72
CA SER A 128 16.27 -25.56 6.47
C SER A 128 14.77 -25.71 6.18
N PHE A 129 13.89 -25.43 7.16
CA PHE A 129 12.45 -25.65 7.06
C PHE A 129 11.60 -24.40 7.31
N ILE A 130 12.25 -23.24 7.52
CA ILE A 130 11.61 -21.94 7.76
C ILE A 130 12.17 -20.89 6.80
N ASN A 131 11.27 -20.07 6.27
CA ASN A 131 11.67 -18.87 5.54
C ASN A 131 12.11 -17.78 6.52
N SER A 132 13.42 -17.55 6.65
CA SER A 132 13.99 -16.55 7.57
C SER A 132 13.98 -15.12 7.01
N GLN A 133 13.73 -14.96 5.70
CA GLN A 133 13.69 -13.65 5.06
C GLN A 133 12.34 -12.95 5.30
N GLY A 134 12.40 -11.66 5.66
CA GLY A 134 11.22 -10.79 5.79
C GLY A 134 10.58 -10.48 4.44
N CYS A 135 9.25 -10.31 4.42
CA CYS A 135 8.52 -9.94 3.21
C CYS A 135 8.64 -8.45 2.83
N SER A 136 9.20 -7.61 3.69
CA SER A 136 9.29 -6.15 3.49
C SER A 136 10.00 -5.77 2.19
N SER A 137 11.12 -6.42 1.86
CA SER A 137 11.88 -6.16 0.63
C SER A 137 11.03 -6.37 -0.63
N HIS A 138 10.25 -7.45 -0.67
CA HIS A 138 9.35 -7.76 -1.78
C HIS A 138 8.19 -6.78 -1.88
N ILE A 139 7.59 -6.41 -0.73
CA ILE A 139 6.48 -5.46 -0.66
C ILE A 139 6.95 -4.07 -1.12
N VAL A 140 8.08 -3.59 -0.60
CA VAL A 140 8.67 -2.29 -0.95
C VAL A 140 9.06 -2.25 -2.42
N HIS A 141 9.69 -3.32 -2.93
CA HIS A 141 10.04 -3.40 -4.34
C HIS A 141 8.81 -3.32 -5.24
N ALA A 142 7.75 -4.09 -4.91
CA ALA A 142 6.49 -4.03 -5.64
C ALA A 142 5.88 -2.62 -5.59
N ILE A 143 5.77 -2.00 -4.42
CA ILE A 143 5.23 -0.64 -4.27
C ILE A 143 6.04 0.36 -5.11
N ASN A 144 7.37 0.33 -5.02
CA ASN A 144 8.26 1.21 -5.78
C ASN A 144 8.02 1.08 -7.29
N SER A 145 7.87 -0.15 -7.79
CA SER A 145 7.67 -0.40 -9.23
C SER A 145 6.36 0.20 -9.76
N TYR A 146 5.25 0.08 -9.01
CA TYR A 146 3.95 0.63 -9.43
C TYR A 146 3.82 2.13 -9.16
N THR A 147 4.44 2.64 -8.09
CA THR A 147 4.38 4.07 -7.70
C THR A 147 4.86 4.94 -8.85
N TRP A 148 5.95 4.57 -9.52
CA TRP A 148 6.53 5.41 -10.58
C TRP A 148 5.58 5.66 -11.74
N GLY A 149 4.87 4.61 -12.21
CA GLY A 149 3.88 4.74 -13.29
C GLY A 149 2.66 5.56 -12.88
N ILE A 150 2.13 5.32 -11.68
CA ILE A 150 0.97 6.05 -11.15
C ILE A 150 1.31 7.53 -10.95
N SER A 151 2.49 7.83 -10.39
CA SER A 151 2.96 9.20 -10.18
C SER A 151 3.14 9.95 -11.50
N TRP A 152 3.68 9.31 -12.53
CA TRP A 152 3.84 9.93 -13.85
C TRP A 152 2.49 10.31 -14.46
N PHE A 153 1.50 9.42 -14.37
CA PHE A 153 0.16 9.67 -14.87
C PHE A 153 -0.51 10.85 -14.12
N GLY A 154 -0.40 10.89 -12.79
CA GLY A 154 -0.89 12.02 -12.00
C GLY A 154 -0.21 13.35 -12.35
N PHE A 155 1.11 13.34 -12.53
CA PHE A 155 1.87 14.51 -12.95
C PHE A 155 1.42 15.03 -14.32
N ALA A 156 1.19 14.15 -15.29
CA ALA A 156 0.71 14.54 -16.62
C ALA A 156 -0.67 15.23 -16.55
N ILE A 157 -1.59 14.70 -15.74
CA ILE A 157 -2.90 15.32 -15.51
C ILE A 157 -2.76 16.70 -14.87
N LEU A 158 -1.90 16.85 -13.85
CA LEU A 158 -1.68 18.13 -13.18
C LEU A 158 -1.11 19.19 -14.14
N MET A 159 -0.12 18.82 -14.95
CA MET A 159 0.46 19.72 -15.96
C MET A 159 -0.58 20.14 -17.01
N TRP A 160 -1.41 19.20 -17.47
CA TRP A 160 -2.50 19.52 -18.40
C TRP A 160 -3.54 20.45 -17.78
N THR A 161 -3.97 20.15 -16.55
CA THR A 161 -4.99 20.92 -15.83
C THR A 161 -4.51 22.34 -15.55
N MET A 162 -3.22 22.49 -15.22
CA MET A 162 -2.58 23.80 -15.06
C MET A 162 -2.72 24.64 -16.35
N LEU A 163 -2.38 24.09 -17.51
CA LEU A 163 -2.50 24.80 -18.80
C LEU A 163 -3.95 25.20 -19.09
N VAL A 164 -4.90 24.29 -18.89
CA VAL A 164 -6.33 24.56 -19.10
C VAL A 164 -6.81 25.68 -18.17
N LEU A 165 -6.41 25.67 -16.90
CA LEU A 165 -6.76 26.72 -15.94
C LEU A 165 -6.20 28.09 -16.35
N PHE A 166 -4.92 28.16 -16.73
CA PHE A 166 -4.31 29.42 -17.19
C PHE A 166 -4.98 29.98 -18.45
N VAL A 167 -5.22 29.13 -19.46
CA VAL A 167 -5.89 29.54 -20.70
C VAL A 167 -7.32 30.02 -20.40
N THR A 168 -8.05 29.32 -19.55
CA THR A 168 -9.44 29.69 -19.20
C THR A 168 -9.50 30.99 -18.40
N MET A 169 -8.58 31.20 -17.44
CA MET A 169 -8.48 32.47 -16.71
C MET A 169 -8.12 33.62 -17.65
N TYR A 170 -7.15 33.42 -18.55
CA TYR A 170 -6.75 34.44 -19.52
C TYR A 170 -7.92 34.85 -20.43
N HIS A 171 -8.66 33.88 -20.98
CA HIS A 171 -9.84 34.15 -21.78
C HIS A 171 -10.94 34.85 -20.97
N TYR A 172 -11.16 34.45 -19.70
CA TYR A 172 -12.11 35.13 -18.82
C TYR A 172 -11.73 36.60 -18.61
N THR A 173 -10.45 36.90 -18.33
CA THR A 173 -9.99 38.28 -18.09
C THR A 173 -9.92 39.16 -19.34
N THR A 174 -9.83 38.57 -20.54
CA THR A 174 -9.74 39.33 -21.81
C THR A 174 -11.08 39.52 -22.50
N LEU A 175 -12.07 38.66 -22.22
CA LEU A 175 -13.42 38.73 -22.79
C LEU A 175 -14.47 39.31 -21.81
N SER A 176 -14.12 39.50 -20.53
CA SER A 176 -14.90 40.30 -19.56
C SER A 176 -14.60 41.78 -19.67
#